data_AF-A0A5C7UPH3-F1
#
_entry.id   AF-A0A5C7UPH3-F1
#
_cell.length_a   1.000
_cell.length_b   1.000
_cell.length_c   1.000
_cell.angle_alpha   90.00
_cell.angle_beta   90.00
_cell.angle_gamma   90.00
#
_symmetry.space_group_name_H-M   'P 1'
#
loop_
_entity.id
_entity.type
_entity.pdbx_description
1 polymer ?
#
loop_
_entity_poly.entity_id
_entity_poly.type
_entity_poly.pdbx_seq_one_letter_code
_entity_poly.pdbx_strand_id
1 'polypeptide(L)'
;MENVAWQQVHPEPEVHAHTMTKRKIWQVFFYLLGITAVEFVIALYLIPHGIVHHDIGNFIYIVLTLVKAFYIVAYFMHLKFEKFAFKAPILVSLIFIIYLIALMLTEGSYMHVHMNH
;
A
#
# COMPACT_ATOMS: atom_id res chain seq x y z
N MET A 1 -57.95 -29.81 -14.20
CA MET A 1 -56.56 -29.87 -14.72
C MET A 1 -56.21 -28.46 -15.13
N GLU A 2 -55.83 -27.62 -14.16
CA GLU A 2 -55.24 -26.31 -14.43
C GLU A 2 -53.87 -26.33 -13.75
N ASN A 3 -52.92 -26.65 -14.60
CA ASN A 3 -51.50 -26.77 -14.36
C ASN A 3 -50.84 -25.42 -14.61
N VAL A 4 -49.71 -25.20 -13.93
CA VAL A 4 -48.68 -24.19 -14.23
C VAL A 4 -48.96 -22.72 -13.92
N ALA A 5 -49.26 -22.42 -12.65
CA ALA A 5 -48.98 -21.09 -12.07
C ALA A 5 -47.93 -21.18 -10.95
N TRP A 6 -46.96 -22.09 -11.08
CA TRP A 6 -45.68 -21.91 -10.40
C TRP A 6 -45.03 -20.71 -11.06
N GLN A 7 -45.31 -19.51 -10.53
CA GLN A 7 -44.45 -18.35 -10.73
C GLN A 7 -43.03 -18.83 -10.47
N GLN A 8 -42.30 -19.05 -11.56
CA GLN A 8 -40.87 -19.23 -11.55
C GLN A 8 -40.33 -17.91 -10.99
N VAL A 9 -40.23 -17.84 -9.67
CA VAL A 9 -39.36 -16.91 -9.00
C VAL A 9 -38.00 -17.26 -9.56
N HIS A 10 -37.59 -16.54 -10.60
CA HIS A 10 -36.25 -16.62 -11.12
C HIS A 10 -35.35 -16.41 -9.90
N PRO A 11 -34.50 -17.38 -9.51
CA PRO A 11 -33.43 -17.06 -8.60
C PRO A 11 -32.62 -15.99 -9.35
N GLU A 12 -32.70 -14.75 -8.87
CA GLU A 12 -31.78 -13.68 -9.25
C GLU A 12 -30.40 -14.34 -9.36
N PRO A 13 -29.67 -14.22 -10.48
CA PRO A 13 -28.32 -14.72 -10.52
C PRO A 13 -27.60 -13.99 -9.40
N GLU A 14 -27.32 -14.71 -8.32
CA GLU A 14 -26.57 -14.19 -7.19
C GLU A 14 -25.28 -13.66 -7.81
N VAL A 15 -25.21 -12.34 -7.95
CA VAL A 15 -24.01 -11.65 -8.38
C VAL A 15 -23.04 -11.97 -7.27
N HIS A 16 -22.27 -13.04 -7.44
CA HIS A 16 -21.19 -13.43 -6.57
C HIS A 16 -20.20 -12.28 -6.62
N ALA A 17 -20.47 -11.26 -5.79
CA ALA A 17 -19.60 -10.15 -5.57
C ALA A 17 -18.27 -10.79 -5.19
N HIS A 18 -17.30 -10.67 -6.10
CA HIS A 18 -15.95 -11.16 -5.94
C HIS A 18 -15.27 -10.36 -4.82
N THR A 19 -15.73 -10.55 -3.60
CA THR A 19 -15.16 -9.98 -2.40
C THR A 19 -14.01 -10.87 -1.99
N MET A 20 -12.82 -10.29 -1.86
CA MET A 20 -11.64 -11.02 -1.40
C MET A 20 -11.95 -11.70 -0.07
N THR A 21 -11.80 -13.03 -0.03
CA THR A 21 -12.01 -13.80 1.20
C THR A 21 -11.07 -13.30 2.29
N LYS A 22 -11.57 -13.15 3.53
CA LYS A 22 -10.80 -12.66 4.70
C LYS A 22 -9.43 -13.33 4.86
N ARG A 23 -9.34 -14.61 4.50
CA ARG A 23 -8.10 -15.42 4.47
C ARG A 23 -7.01 -14.82 3.60
N LYS A 24 -7.36 -14.26 2.43
CA LYS A 24 -6.39 -13.68 1.48
C LYS A 24 -5.83 -12.35 1.97
N ILE A 25 -6.65 -11.55 2.65
CA ILE A 25 -6.21 -10.29 3.30
C ILE A 25 -5.17 -10.60 4.37
N TRP A 26 -5.45 -11.58 5.23
CA TRP A 26 -4.52 -12.01 6.27
C TRP A 26 -3.22 -12.57 5.69
N GLN A 27 -3.29 -13.36 4.62
CA GLN A 27 -2.09 -13.87 3.95
C GLN A 27 -1.21 -12.75 3.39
N VAL A 28 -1.80 -11.78 2.72
CA VAL A 28 -1.10 -10.63 2.15
C VAL A 28 -0.50 -9.76 3.25
N PHE A 29 -1.23 -9.55 4.34
CA PHE A 29 -0.76 -8.81 5.51
C PHE A 29 0.54 -9.40 6.08
N PHE A 30 0.62 -10.73 6.27
CA PHE A 30 1.84 -11.36 6.76
C PHE A 30 3.01 -11.28 5.78
N TYR A 31 2.75 -11.41 4.47
CA TYR A 31 3.78 -11.21 3.45
C TYR A 31 4.37 -9.80 3.51
N LEU A 32 3.50 -8.81 3.61
CA LEU A 32 3.86 -7.40 3.72
C LEU A 32 4.63 -7.09 5.01
N LEU A 33 4.18 -7.65 6.13
CA LEU A 33 4.87 -7.53 7.41
C LEU A 33 6.25 -8.19 7.34
N GLY A 34 6.37 -9.35 6.71
CA GLY A 34 7.65 -10.03 6.51
C GLY A 34 8.64 -9.22 5.68
N ILE A 35 8.22 -8.72 4.50
CA ILE A 35 9.07 -7.86 3.66
C ILE A 35 9.52 -6.62 4.43
N THR A 36 8.59 -5.98 5.15
CA THR A 36 8.89 -4.76 5.93
C THR A 36 9.87 -5.04 7.07
N ALA A 37 9.71 -6.17 7.78
CA ALA A 37 10.63 -6.57 8.83
C ALA A 37 12.05 -6.83 8.28
N VAL A 38 12.14 -7.49 7.11
CA VAL A 38 13.43 -7.70 6.43
C VAL A 38 14.04 -6.37 6.00
N GLU A 39 13.26 -5.45 5.43
CA GLU A 39 13.73 -4.09 5.08
C GLU A 39 14.32 -3.38 6.30
N PHE A 40 13.63 -3.41 7.45
CA PHE A 40 14.12 -2.78 8.69
C PHE A 40 15.41 -3.44 9.20
N VAL A 41 15.52 -4.76 9.14
CA VAL A 41 16.76 -5.46 9.52
C VAL A 41 17.90 -5.08 8.58
N ILE A 42 17.65 -4.96 7.28
CA ILE A 42 18.68 -4.53 6.33
C ILE A 42 19.13 -3.10 6.64
N ALA A 43 18.16 -2.18 6.80
CA ALA A 43 18.43 -0.76 7.01
C ALA A 43 19.06 -0.46 8.39
N LEU A 44 18.57 -1.07 9.46
CA LEU A 44 18.99 -0.77 10.84
C LEU A 44 20.13 -1.66 11.35
N TYR A 45 20.32 -2.85 10.79
CA TYR A 45 21.32 -3.80 11.28
C TYR A 45 22.44 -4.03 10.26
N LEU A 46 22.13 -4.44 9.02
CA LEU A 46 23.14 -4.85 8.04
C LEU A 46 24.01 -3.70 7.51
N ILE A 47 23.39 -2.56 7.19
CA ILE A 47 24.09 -1.37 6.69
C ILE A 47 25.01 -0.75 7.75
N PRO A 48 24.56 -0.49 9.00
CA PRO A 48 25.42 0.10 10.02
C PRO A 48 26.46 -0.86 10.61
N HIS A 49 26.23 -2.18 10.61
CA HIS A 49 27.25 -3.16 11.01
C HIS A 49 28.31 -3.44 9.92
N GLY A 50 28.18 -2.87 8.71
CA GLY A 50 29.19 -2.99 7.65
C GLY A 50 29.34 -4.41 7.06
N ILE A 51 28.36 -5.29 7.29
CA ILE A 51 28.40 -6.70 6.83
C ILE A 51 28.17 -6.78 5.31
N VAL A 52 27.48 -5.79 4.74
CA VAL A 52 27.22 -5.62 3.31
C VAL A 52 27.65 -4.23 2.86
N HIS A 53 28.24 -4.15 1.67
CA HIS A 53 28.57 -2.87 1.04
C HIS A 53 27.32 -1.98 0.97
N HIS A 54 27.46 -0.73 1.38
CA HIS A 54 26.38 0.24 1.52
C HIS A 54 25.55 0.37 0.22
N ASP A 55 26.21 0.30 -0.94
CA ASP A 55 25.58 0.40 -2.25
C ASP A 55 24.65 -0.80 -2.56
N ILE A 56 25.07 -2.01 -2.17
CA ILE A 56 24.30 -3.23 -2.39
C ILE A 56 23.12 -3.30 -1.42
N GLY A 57 23.36 -2.94 -0.15
CA GLY A 57 22.30 -2.86 0.86
C GLY A 57 21.20 -1.87 0.48
N ASN A 58 21.58 -0.67 0.01
CA ASN A 58 20.63 0.33 -0.47
C ASN A 58 19.87 -0.12 -1.72
N PHE A 59 20.54 -0.75 -2.68
CA PHE A 59 19.88 -1.26 -3.88
C PHE A 59 18.82 -2.32 -3.53
N ILE A 60 19.17 -3.29 -2.68
CA ILE A 60 18.24 -4.32 -2.20
C ILE A 60 17.07 -3.70 -1.44
N TYR A 61 17.35 -2.75 -0.54
CA TYR A 61 16.32 -2.03 0.20
C TYR A 61 15.31 -1.37 -0.73
N ILE A 62 15.77 -0.59 -1.72
CA ILE A 62 14.92 0.08 -2.71
C ILE A 62 14.05 -0.93 -3.47
N VAL A 63 14.63 -2.05 -3.92
CA VAL A 63 13.89 -3.09 -4.64
C VAL A 63 12.82 -3.73 -3.75
N LEU A 64 13.13 -4.05 -2.49
CA LEU A 64 12.15 -4.59 -1.54
C LEU A 64 11.02 -3.59 -1.27
N THR A 65 11.33 -2.29 -1.15
CA THR A 65 10.32 -1.24 -0.97
C THR A 65 9.37 -1.16 -2.16
N LEU A 66 9.88 -1.28 -3.38
CA LEU A 66 9.07 -1.29 -4.60
C LEU A 66 8.16 -2.53 -4.67
N VAL A 67 8.70 -3.71 -4.35
CA VAL A 67 7.91 -4.96 -4.28
C VAL A 67 6.80 -4.82 -3.25
N LYS A 68 7.12 -4.31 -2.05
CA LYS A 68 6.13 -4.02 -1.00
C LYS A 68 5.02 -3.11 -1.51
N ALA A 69 5.38 -1.98 -2.12
CA ALA A 69 4.42 -1.01 -2.65
C ALA A 69 3.51 -1.64 -3.72
N PHE A 70 4.06 -2.46 -4.62
CA PHE A 70 3.28 -3.21 -5.60
C PHE A 70 2.27 -4.15 -4.93
N TYR A 71 2.68 -4.90 -3.90
CA TYR A 71 1.78 -5.78 -3.14
C TYR A 71 0.65 -4.99 -2.44
N ILE A 72 0.94 -3.81 -1.89
CA ILE A 72 -0.08 -2.96 -1.28
C ILE A 72 -1.13 -2.54 -2.32
N VAL A 73 -0.68 -2.01 -3.46
CA VAL A 73 -1.57 -1.51 -4.51
C VAL A 73 -2.34 -2.66 -5.18
N ALA A 74 -1.69 -3.79 -5.44
CA ALA A 74 -2.36 -4.92 -6.09
C ALA A 74 -3.44 -5.56 -5.21
N TYR A 75 -3.21 -5.68 -3.89
CA TYR A 75 -4.08 -6.44 -3.00
C TYR A 75 -4.98 -5.58 -2.10
N PHE A 76 -4.48 -4.50 -1.50
CA PHE A 76 -5.32 -3.63 -0.66
C PHE A 76 -6.18 -2.66 -1.47
N MET A 77 -5.75 -2.30 -2.69
CA MET A 77 -6.59 -1.48 -3.56
C MET A 77 -7.49 -2.26 -4.53
N HIS A 78 -7.48 -3.60 -4.49
CA HIS A 78 -8.37 -4.42 -5.33
C HIS A 78 -8.36 -3.99 -6.82
N LEU A 79 -7.21 -3.57 -7.34
CA LEU A 79 -7.09 -2.91 -8.65
C LEU A 79 -7.08 -3.86 -9.84
N LYS A 80 -7.15 -5.18 -9.62
CA LYS A 80 -7.00 -6.15 -10.71
C LYS A 80 -8.25 -6.28 -11.60
N PHE A 81 -9.45 -5.88 -11.14
CA PHE A 81 -10.67 -6.11 -11.95
C PHE A 81 -11.59 -4.91 -12.11
N GLU A 82 -11.41 -3.82 -11.38
CA GLU A 82 -12.26 -2.65 -11.56
C GLU A 82 -11.59 -1.39 -10.96
N LYS A 83 -11.94 -0.24 -11.52
CA LYS A 83 -11.83 1.12 -10.93
C LYS A 83 -10.53 1.89 -11.15
N PHE A 84 -10.58 2.69 -12.22
CA PHE A 84 -9.87 3.96 -12.36
C PHE A 84 -10.04 4.92 -11.15
N ALA A 85 -11.07 4.71 -10.31
CA ALA A 85 -11.41 5.55 -9.16
C ALA A 85 -10.47 5.41 -7.94
N PHE A 86 -9.68 4.33 -7.81
CA PHE A 86 -8.76 4.16 -6.67
C PHE A 86 -7.42 4.90 -6.80
N LYS A 87 -7.11 5.50 -7.96
CA LYS A 87 -5.86 6.26 -8.16
C LYS A 87 -5.90 7.62 -7.46
N ALA A 88 -7.07 8.24 -7.36
CA ALA A 88 -7.26 9.57 -6.77
C ALA A 88 -6.78 9.66 -5.31
N PRO A 89 -7.16 8.77 -4.38
CA PRO A 89 -6.67 8.83 -3.00
C PRO A 89 -5.15 8.62 -2.87
N ILE A 90 -4.53 7.78 -3.72
CA ILE A 90 -3.05 7.65 -3.74
C ILE A 90 -2.42 8.98 -4.15
N LEU A 91 -2.90 9.58 -5.24
CA LEU A 91 -2.32 10.80 -5.80
C LEU A 91 -2.49 11.97 -4.83
N VAL A 92 -3.65 12.10 -4.20
CA VAL A 92 -3.93 13.10 -3.16
C VAL A 92 -3.01 12.90 -1.96
N SER A 93 -2.82 11.67 -1.48
CA SER A 93 -1.92 11.39 -0.36
C SER A 93 -0.46 11.70 -0.70
N LEU A 94 -0.01 11.43 -1.93
CA LEU A 94 1.34 11.76 -2.39
C LEU A 94 1.59 13.28 -2.43
N ILE A 95 0.65 14.03 -3.02
CA ILE A 95 0.71 15.50 -3.09
C ILE A 95 0.69 16.11 -1.69
N PHE A 96 -0.13 15.57 -0.79
CA PHE A 96 -0.20 16.01 0.59
C PHE A 96 1.12 15.84 1.34
N ILE A 97 1.82 14.71 1.17
CA ILE A 97 3.13 14.47 1.79
C ILE A 97 4.17 15.48 1.29
N ILE A 98 4.22 15.73 -0.02
CA ILE A 98 5.15 16.72 -0.61
C ILE A 98 4.88 18.11 -0.03
N TYR A 99 3.60 18.49 0.09
CA TYR A 99 3.19 19.76 0.68
C TYR A 99 3.60 19.88 2.16
N LEU A 100 3.44 18.84 2.97
CA LEU A 100 3.88 18.85 4.37
C LEU A 100 5.40 19.01 4.51
N ILE A 101 6.19 18.35 3.67
CA ILE A 101 7.65 18.49 3.68
C ILE A 101 8.04 19.95 3.36
N ALA A 102 7.43 20.55 2.33
CA ALA A 102 7.68 21.94 1.97
C ALA A 102 7.29 22.92 3.09
N LEU A 103 6.15 22.69 3.74
CA LEU A 103 5.69 23.49 4.88
C LEU A 103 6.67 23.37 6.06
N MET A 104 7.08 22.16 6.42
CA MET A 104 8.02 21.93 7.52
C MET A 104 9.40 22.54 7.25
N LEU A 105 9.87 22.51 5.99
CA LEU A 105 11.13 23.17 5.59
C LEU A 105 11.01 24.70 5.67
N THR A 106 9.85 25.25 5.34
CA THR A 106 9.61 26.69 5.41
C THR A 106 9.55 27.17 6.86
N GLU A 107 8.78 26.49 7.71
CA GLU A 107 8.70 26.79 9.14
C GLU A 107 10.05 26.57 9.85
N GLY A 108 10.75 25.47 9.52
CA GLY A 108 12.08 25.18 10.06
C GLY A 108 13.12 26.24 9.69
N SER A 109 13.09 26.74 8.45
CA SER A 109 13.99 27.81 8.00
C SER A 109 13.63 29.18 8.60
N TYR A 110 12.34 29.47 8.78
CA TYR A 110 11.88 30.66 9.50
C TYR A 110 12.35 30.67 10.96
N MET A 111 12.18 29.55 11.68
CA MET A 111 12.70 29.43 13.05
C MET A 111 14.22 29.56 13.12
N HIS A 112 14.97 28.97 12.20
CA HIS A 112 16.43 29.11 12.15
C HIS A 112 16.84 30.58 12.05
N VAL A 113 16.22 31.35 11.17
CA VAL A 113 16.54 32.78 10.98
C VAL A 113 16.10 33.63 12.17
N HIS A 114 14.96 33.32 12.78
CA HIS A 114 14.38 34.16 13.84
C HIS A 114 14.90 33.84 15.26
N MET A 115 15.40 32.63 15.50
CA MET A 115 15.97 32.20 16.79
C MET A 115 17.49 32.35 16.86
N ASN A 116 18.15 32.63 15.74
CA ASN A 116 19.60 32.82 15.67
C ASN A 116 20.00 34.32 15.77
N HIS A 117 19.21 35.09 16.51
CA HIS A 117 19.46 36.46 16.94
C HIS A 117 19.68 36.50 18.45
#